data_AF-A0AAV3X2P6-F1
#
_entry.id   AF-A0AAV3X2P6-F1
#
_cell.length_a   1.000
_cell.length_b   1.000
_cell.length_c   1.000
_cell.angle_alpha   90.00
_cell.angle_beta   90.00
_cell.angle_gamma   90.00
#
_symmetry.space_group_name_H-M   'P 1'
#
loop_
_entity.id
_entity.type
_entity.pdbx_description
1 polymer ?
#
loop_
_entity_poly.entity_id
_entity_poly.type
_entity_poly.pdbx_seq_one_letter_code
_entity_poly.pdbx_strand_id
1 'polypeptide(L)'
;MTSVVKKRRGKMLQYKLIPPAGRYVQVSICLNRVHLDGLTPDAAIAKLIEMGYTPEIRYQLNPQRQEFDLYAVIHEKHITESEMTVEACQRLWSVFSNNSLLYVIGCEADRDRDWIALWDLEKEISPPVKPVAV
;
A
#
# COMPACT_ATOMS: atom_id res chain seq x y z
N MET A 1 15.12 20.17 -46.15
CA MET A 1 15.06 18.91 -45.39
C MET A 1 14.97 19.26 -43.92
N THR A 2 13.78 19.16 -43.33
CA THR A 2 13.53 19.58 -41.94
C THR A 2 13.51 18.34 -41.05
N SER A 3 14.55 18.14 -40.25
CA SER A 3 14.61 17.05 -39.28
C SER A 3 13.59 17.28 -38.17
N VAL A 4 12.58 16.39 -38.11
CA VAL A 4 11.63 16.33 -37.02
C VAL A 4 12.31 15.66 -35.83
N VAL A 5 12.70 16.46 -34.84
CA VAL A 5 13.16 15.96 -33.54
C VAL A 5 11.96 15.35 -32.82
N LYS A 6 11.85 14.02 -32.81
CA LYS A 6 10.90 13.30 -31.97
C LYS A 6 11.28 13.54 -30.50
N LYS A 7 10.57 14.45 -29.82
CA LYS A 7 10.58 14.55 -28.35
C LYS A 7 10.06 13.22 -27.79
N ARG A 8 10.96 12.38 -27.27
CA ARG A 8 10.59 11.30 -26.36
C ARG A 8 10.01 11.98 -25.12
N ARG A 9 8.68 11.93 -24.94
CA ARG A 9 8.04 12.30 -23.68
C ARG A 9 8.56 11.30 -22.63
N GLY A 10 9.52 11.72 -21.82
CA GLY A 10 9.87 10.99 -20.60
C GLY A 10 8.59 10.84 -19.77
N LYS A 11 8.32 9.62 -19.30
CA LYS A 11 7.25 9.35 -18.34
C LYS A 11 7.53 10.22 -17.12
N MET A 12 6.66 11.18 -16.83
CA MET A 12 6.83 12.09 -15.70
C MET A 12 6.75 11.23 -14.42
N LEU A 13 7.84 11.14 -13.67
CA LEU A 13 7.88 10.38 -12.41
C LEU A 13 6.90 11.03 -11.44
N GLN A 14 5.80 10.36 -11.15
CA GLN A 14 4.77 10.85 -10.26
C GLN A 14 5.03 10.29 -8.87
N TYR A 15 5.73 11.07 -8.05
CA TYR A 15 6.10 10.69 -6.69
C TYR A 15 4.91 10.71 -5.70
N LYS A 16 3.76 11.23 -6.12
CA LYS A 16 2.52 11.22 -5.32
C LYS A 16 1.87 9.84 -5.45
N LEU A 17 1.52 9.22 -4.32
CA LEU A 17 0.67 8.03 -4.32
C LEU A 17 -0.71 8.43 -4.83
N ILE A 18 -1.16 7.75 -5.88
CA ILE A 18 -2.44 7.99 -6.51
C ILE A 18 -3.20 6.67 -6.45
N PRO A 19 -4.46 6.69 -6.01
CA PRO A 19 -5.31 5.50 -6.11
C PRO A 19 -5.33 5.02 -7.56
N PRO A 20 -5.14 3.73 -7.81
CA PRO A 20 -5.06 3.24 -9.17
C PRO A 20 -6.43 3.38 -9.87
N ALA A 21 -6.41 3.48 -11.20
CA ALA A 21 -7.62 3.52 -12.01
C ALA A 21 -8.44 2.21 -11.87
N GLY A 22 -9.70 2.20 -12.32
CA GLY A 22 -10.61 1.06 -12.14
C GLY A 22 -9.99 -0.30 -12.51
N ARG A 23 -10.28 -1.33 -11.71
CA ARG A 23 -9.79 -2.72 -11.86
C ARG A 23 -8.27 -2.93 -11.78
N TYR A 24 -7.58 -2.17 -10.94
CA TYR A 24 -6.16 -2.39 -10.64
C TYR A 24 -5.97 -2.89 -9.22
N VAL A 25 -4.93 -3.71 -9.01
CA VAL A 25 -4.38 -4.07 -7.72
C VAL A 25 -3.18 -3.18 -7.44
N GLN A 26 -3.28 -2.34 -6.41
CA GLN A 26 -2.12 -1.64 -5.86
C GLN A 26 -1.81 -2.17 -4.46
N VAL A 27 -0.56 -2.61 -4.25
CA VAL A 27 -0.04 -3.01 -2.95
C VAL A 27 1.05 -2.05 -2.54
N SER A 28 0.86 -1.42 -1.38
CA SER A 28 1.76 -0.39 -0.87
C SER A 28 1.97 -0.53 0.63
N ILE A 29 3.20 -0.43 1.11
CA ILE A 29 3.53 -0.45 2.54
C ILE A 29 3.69 0.98 3.04
N CYS A 30 2.84 1.44 3.96
CA CYS A 30 2.95 2.69 4.68
C CYS A 30 4.16 2.64 5.62
N LEU A 31 5.28 3.21 5.19
CA LEU A 31 6.54 3.23 5.92
C LEU A 31 6.44 4.00 7.24
N ASN A 32 5.51 4.95 7.35
CA ASN A 32 5.26 5.66 8.60
C ASN A 32 4.68 4.73 9.68
N ARG A 33 4.03 3.63 9.31
CA ARG A 33 3.34 2.72 10.23
C ARG A 33 4.03 1.39 10.48
N VAL A 34 5.12 1.07 9.76
CA VAL A 34 5.86 -0.20 9.96
C VAL A 34 6.45 -0.36 11.36
N HIS A 35 6.56 0.72 12.13
CA HIS A 35 6.94 0.67 13.54
C HIS A 35 5.92 -0.09 14.40
N LEU A 36 4.65 -0.12 13.99
CA LEU A 36 3.61 -0.93 14.63
C LEU A 36 3.87 -2.44 14.48
N ASP A 37 4.68 -2.81 13.48
CA ASP A 37 5.14 -4.18 13.21
C ASP A 37 6.57 -4.42 13.71
N GLY A 38 7.12 -3.51 14.53
CA GLY A 38 8.47 -3.61 15.09
C GLY A 38 9.59 -3.35 14.08
N LEU A 39 9.29 -2.71 12.95
CA LEU A 39 10.27 -2.39 11.91
C LEU A 39 10.56 -0.89 11.83
N THR A 40 11.75 -0.56 11.34
CA THR A 40 12.05 0.78 10.84
C THR A 40 11.72 0.87 9.35
N PRO A 41 11.54 2.08 8.77
CA PRO A 41 11.35 2.25 7.33
C PRO A 41 12.44 1.56 6.49
N ASP A 42 13.71 1.70 6.86
CA ASP A 42 14.83 1.09 6.14
C ASP A 42 14.79 -0.45 6.23
N ALA A 43 14.48 -0.99 7.41
CA ALA A 43 14.33 -2.44 7.59
C ALA A 43 13.13 -2.98 6.79
N ALA A 44 12.03 -2.23 6.70
CA ALA A 44 10.89 -2.59 5.88
C ALA A 44 11.26 -2.65 4.38
N ILE A 45 11.98 -1.64 3.88
CA ILE A 45 12.47 -1.63 2.49
C ILE A 45 13.41 -2.80 2.23
N ALA A 46 14.36 -3.06 3.13
CA ALA A 46 15.29 -4.19 3.01
C ALA A 46 14.54 -5.53 2.92
N LYS A 47 13.54 -5.75 3.79
CA LYS A 47 12.69 -6.94 3.75
C LYS A 47 11.94 -7.09 2.42
N LEU A 48 11.38 -5.99 1.89
CA LEU A 48 10.71 -6.04 0.59
C LEU A 48 11.66 -6.45 -0.54
N ILE A 49 12.90 -5.96 -0.51
CA ILE A 49 13.94 -6.34 -1.47
C ILE A 49 14.32 -7.81 -1.32
N GLU A 50 14.52 -8.30 -0.08
CA GLU A 50 14.78 -9.71 0.21
C GLU A 50 13.65 -10.63 -0.27
N MET A 51 12.40 -10.17 -0.20
CA MET A 51 11.23 -10.87 -0.71
C MET A 51 11.10 -10.82 -2.24
N GLY A 52 12.01 -10.14 -2.95
CA GLY A 52 12.05 -10.06 -4.40
C GLY A 52 11.23 -8.91 -4.99
N TYR A 53 10.76 -7.97 -4.18
CA TYR A 53 10.06 -6.78 -4.66
C TYR A 53 11.03 -5.64 -4.97
N THR A 54 10.65 -4.78 -5.92
CA THR A 54 11.37 -3.53 -6.20
C THR A 54 10.48 -2.36 -5.78
N PRO A 55 10.53 -1.94 -4.51
CA PRO A 55 9.64 -0.90 -4.00
C PRO A 55 9.91 0.45 -4.65
N GLU A 56 8.85 1.09 -5.15
CA GLU A 56 8.85 2.49 -5.57
C GLU A 56 8.36 3.37 -4.41
N ILE A 57 9.14 4.38 -4.03
CA ILE A 57 8.75 5.29 -2.96
C ILE A 57 7.82 6.36 -3.49
N ARG A 58 6.61 6.45 -2.91
CA ARG A 58 5.62 7.49 -3.17
C ARG A 58 5.14 8.13 -1.87
N TYR A 59 4.60 9.34 -1.95
CA TYR A 59 4.07 10.07 -0.79
C TYR A 59 2.60 10.44 -0.94
N GLN A 60 1.88 10.56 0.17
CA GLN A 60 0.53 11.13 0.21
C GLN A 60 0.38 12.04 1.42
N LEU A 61 -0.30 13.17 1.25
CA LEU A 61 -0.70 13.99 2.40
C LEU A 61 -1.83 13.29 3.15
N ASN A 62 -1.64 13.06 4.44
CA ASN A 62 -2.65 12.60 5.36
C ASN A 62 -3.40 13.83 5.94
N PRO A 63 -4.66 14.07 5.56
CA PRO A 63 -5.37 15.28 6.00
C PRO A 63 -5.73 15.24 7.49
N GLN A 64 -5.83 14.06 8.11
CA GLN A 64 -6.19 13.92 9.52
C GLN A 64 -5.00 14.23 10.42
N ARG A 65 -3.81 13.74 10.07
CA ARG A 65 -2.57 13.99 10.82
C ARG A 65 -1.82 15.26 10.39
N GLN A 66 -2.20 15.86 9.26
CA GLN A 66 -1.47 16.96 8.62
C GLN A 66 0.01 16.63 8.32
N GLU A 67 0.27 15.37 7.97
CA GLU A 67 1.62 14.85 7.72
C GLU A 67 1.71 14.15 6.36
N PHE A 68 2.92 14.00 5.84
CA PHE A 68 3.17 13.16 4.66
C PHE A 68 3.40 11.71 5.08
N ASP A 69 2.55 10.83 4.56
CA ASP A 69 2.76 9.39 4.62
C ASP A 69 3.62 8.97 3.43
N LEU A 70 4.68 8.19 3.72
CA LEU A 70 5.53 7.55 2.73
C LEU A 70 5.07 6.11 2.53
N TYR A 71 5.05 5.70 1.27
CA TYR A 71 4.62 4.39 0.84
C TYR A 71 5.68 3.73 -0.04
N ALA A 72 5.99 2.47 0.24
CA ALA A 72 6.70 1.59 -0.67
C ALA A 72 5.68 0.84 -1.53
N VAL A 73 5.49 1.29 -2.77
CA VAL A 73 4.61 0.63 -3.75
C VAL A 73 5.36 -0.55 -4.36
N ILE A 74 4.86 -1.76 -4.17
CA ILE A 74 5.51 -2.99 -4.64
C ILE A 74 4.76 -3.67 -5.78
N HIS A 75 3.52 -3.28 -6.01
CA HIS A 75 2.67 -3.81 -7.06
C HIS A 75 1.64 -2.77 -7.47
N GLU A 76 1.49 -2.55 -8.77
CA GLU A 76 0.46 -1.68 -9.36
C GLU A 76 0.16 -2.21 -10.77
N LYS A 77 -0.79 -3.14 -10.90
CA LYS A 77 -1.15 -3.79 -12.17
C LYS A 77 -2.66 -3.96 -12.29
N HIS A 78 -3.15 -4.13 -13.51
CA HIS A 78 -4.55 -4.49 -13.72
C HIS A 78 -4.86 -5.83 -13.02
N ILE A 79 -6.07 -6.04 -12.53
CA ILE A 79 -6.44 -7.21 -11.70
C ILE A 79 -6.16 -8.55 -12.42
N THR A 80 -6.36 -8.60 -13.74
CA THR A 80 -6.08 -9.79 -14.56
C THR A 80 -4.60 -10.04 -14.79
N GLU A 81 -3.75 -9.07 -14.50
CA GLU A 81 -2.29 -9.11 -14.63
C GLU A 81 -1.61 -9.13 -13.25
N SER A 82 -2.40 -9.18 -12.17
CA SER A 82 -1.87 -9.11 -10.83
C SER A 82 -1.10 -10.38 -10.49
N GLU A 83 0.08 -10.18 -9.89
CA GLU A 83 0.95 -11.25 -9.37
C GLU A 83 0.73 -11.45 -7.88
N MET A 84 -0.24 -10.74 -7.29
CA MET A 84 -0.62 -10.88 -5.88
C MET A 84 -1.50 -12.12 -5.70
N THR A 85 -0.87 -13.29 -5.72
CA THR A 85 -1.52 -14.55 -5.35
C THR A 85 -1.82 -14.58 -3.85
N VAL A 86 -2.67 -15.52 -3.42
CA VAL A 86 -2.98 -15.72 -1.99
C VAL A 86 -1.70 -15.91 -1.17
N GLU A 87 -0.76 -16.71 -1.67
CA GLU A 87 0.52 -16.99 -1.02
C GLU A 87 1.41 -15.74 -0.96
N ALA A 88 1.45 -14.94 -2.03
CA ALA A 88 2.20 -13.69 -2.05
C ALA A 88 1.66 -12.72 -1.00
N CYS A 89 0.34 -12.60 -0.88
CA CYS A 89 -0.31 -11.78 0.13
C CYS A 89 -0.06 -12.30 1.55
N GLN A 90 -0.15 -13.61 1.78
CA GLN A 90 0.15 -14.23 3.08
C GLN A 90 1.59 -13.96 3.53
N ARG A 91 2.56 -14.02 2.61
CA ARG A 91 3.96 -13.66 2.92
C ARG A 91 4.12 -12.18 3.27
N LEU A 92 3.35 -11.29 2.65
CA LEU A 92 3.37 -9.87 3.01
C LEU A 92 2.75 -9.65 4.40
N TRP A 93 1.62 -10.30 4.68
CA TRP A 93 0.94 -10.20 5.99
C TRP A 93 1.78 -10.73 7.14
N SER A 94 2.55 -11.79 6.94
CA SER A 94 3.42 -12.31 8.00
C SER A 94 4.55 -11.36 8.39
N VAL A 95 4.81 -10.31 7.60
CA VAL A 95 5.87 -9.32 7.83
C VAL A 95 5.32 -7.95 8.23
N PHE A 96 4.29 -7.46 7.54
CA PHE A 96 3.81 -6.07 7.63
C PHE A 96 2.41 -5.93 8.27
N SER A 97 1.80 -7.04 8.70
CA SER A 97 0.44 -7.07 9.25
C SER A 97 -0.56 -6.26 8.40
N ASN A 98 -1.72 -5.89 8.95
CA ASN A 98 -2.65 -4.98 8.27
C ASN A 98 -2.35 -3.50 8.56
N ASN A 99 -1.44 -3.20 9.50
CA ASN A 99 -1.27 -1.86 10.05
C ASN A 99 -0.45 -0.97 9.12
N SER A 100 0.52 -1.58 8.44
CA SER A 100 1.40 -0.90 7.51
C SER A 100 1.10 -1.26 6.06
N LEU A 101 0.13 -2.12 5.75
CA LEU A 101 -0.20 -2.54 4.39
C LEU A 101 -1.47 -1.82 3.87
N LEU A 102 -1.37 -1.29 2.65
CA LEU A 102 -2.49 -0.78 1.85
C LEU A 102 -2.66 -1.68 0.62
N TYR A 103 -3.90 -2.07 0.34
CA TYR A 103 -4.29 -2.89 -0.80
C TYR A 103 -5.53 -2.27 -1.48
N VAL A 104 -5.47 -1.98 -2.78
CA VAL A 104 -6.59 -1.35 -3.52
C VAL A 104 -7.02 -2.19 -4.71
N ILE A 105 -8.33 -2.46 -4.83
CA ILE A 105 -9.04 -2.97 -6.02
C ILE A 105 -10.09 -1.93 -6.44
N GLY A 106 -10.14 -1.58 -7.74
CA GLY A 106 -10.58 -0.25 -8.19
C GLY A 106 -12.07 0.03 -8.41
N CYS A 107 -12.42 1.28 -8.05
CA CYS A 107 -13.61 2.13 -8.33
C CYS A 107 -14.98 1.67 -7.84
N GLU A 108 -15.62 2.53 -7.03
CA GLU A 108 -16.75 2.18 -6.15
C GLU A 108 -16.37 1.07 -5.16
N ALA A 109 -15.25 1.26 -4.44
CA ALA A 109 -14.79 0.38 -3.37
C ALA A 109 -15.91 0.02 -2.36
N ASP A 110 -16.91 0.88 -2.21
CA ASP A 110 -18.10 0.67 -1.38
C ASP A 110 -19.23 -0.15 -2.06
N ARG A 111 -19.14 -0.47 -3.35
CA ARG A 111 -20.22 -1.08 -4.16
C ARG A 111 -19.83 -2.33 -4.95
N ASP A 112 -18.55 -2.61 -5.15
CA ASP A 112 -18.10 -3.87 -5.76
C ASP A 112 -18.23 -5.03 -4.74
N ARG A 113 -18.95 -6.11 -5.09
CA ARG A 113 -19.11 -7.29 -4.21
C ARG A 113 -17.85 -8.12 -4.10
N ASP A 114 -16.95 -8.00 -5.07
CA ASP A 114 -15.62 -8.63 -5.08
C ASP A 114 -14.55 -7.67 -4.54
N TRP A 115 -14.98 -6.57 -3.92
CA TRP A 115 -14.10 -5.64 -3.23
C TRP A 115 -13.37 -6.33 -2.08
N ILE A 116 -12.04 -6.29 -2.14
CA ILE A 116 -11.17 -6.54 -1.01
C ILE A 116 -10.33 -5.28 -0.84
N ALA A 117 -10.82 -4.31 -0.08
CA ALA A 117 -9.89 -3.48 0.67
C ALA A 117 -9.68 -4.15 2.02
N LEU A 118 -8.44 -4.42 2.38
CA LEU A 118 -8.11 -4.49 3.79
C LEU A 118 -7.97 -3.06 4.30
N TRP A 119 -9.12 -2.45 4.53
CA TRP A 119 -9.31 -1.32 5.40
C TRP A 119 -9.84 -1.86 6.73
N ASP A 120 -8.98 -1.95 7.73
CA ASP A 120 -9.26 -1.70 9.15
C ASP A 120 -8.14 -2.26 10.04
N LEU A 121 -7.32 -1.37 10.57
CA LEU A 121 -6.79 -1.54 11.92
C LEU A 121 -7.07 -0.28 12.76
N GLU A 122 -8.33 0.15 12.70
CA GLU A 122 -9.04 0.61 13.90
C GLU A 122 -10.17 -0.39 14.19
N LYS A 123 -9.82 -1.65 14.45
CA LYS A 123 -10.65 -2.40 15.41
C LYS A 123 -10.23 -1.91 16.79
N GLU A 124 -11.04 -1.04 17.38
CA GLU A 124 -11.03 -0.81 18.82
C GLU A 124 -11.08 -2.18 19.50
N ILE A 125 -9.94 -2.63 20.04
CA ILE A 125 -9.96 -3.68 21.04
C ILE A 125 -10.56 -2.99 22.26
N SER A 126 -11.83 -3.24 22.55
CA SER A 126 -12.42 -2.78 23.81
C SER A 126 -11.51 -3.22 24.94
N PRO A 127 -11.08 -2.32 25.86
CA PRO A 127 -10.25 -2.73 26.97
C PRO A 127 -10.99 -3.83 27.75
N PRO A 128 -10.28 -4.83 28.29
CA PRO A 128 -10.92 -5.92 29.03
C PRO A 128 -11.78 -5.31 30.13
N VAL A 129 -13.05 -5.71 30.17
CA VAL A 129 -13.99 -5.30 31.22
C VAL A 129 -13.33 -5.62 32.56
N LYS A 130 -12.96 -4.58 33.33
CA LYS A 130 -12.52 -4.79 34.71
C LYS A 130 -13.69 -5.43 35.44
N PRO A 131 -13.51 -6.59 36.10
CA PRO A 131 -14.55 -7.09 36.99
C PRO A 131 -14.82 -6.01 38.03
N VAL A 132 -16.08 -5.60 38.12
CA VAL A 132 -16.57 -4.74 39.20
C VAL A 132 -16.30 -5.51 40.49
N ALA A 133 -15.43 -4.97 41.34
CA ALA A 133 -15.26 -5.48 42.69
C ALA A 133 -16.62 -5.36 43.40
N VAL A 134 -17.18 -6.51 43.78
CA VAL A 134 -18.36 -6.62 44.64
C VAL A 134 -17.94 -6.39 46.09
#